data_AF-A0A7C7SQS8-F1
#
_entry.id   AF-A0A7C7SQS8-F1
#
_cell.length_a   1.000
_cell.length_b   1.000
_cell.length_c   1.000
_cell.angle_alpha   90.00
_cell.angle_beta   90.00
_cell.angle_gamma   90.00
#
_symmetry.space_group_name_H-M   'P 1'
#
loop_
_entity.id
_entity.type
_entity.pdbx_description
1 polymer ?
#
loop_
_entity_poly.entity_id
_entity_poly.type
_entity_poly.pdbx_seq_one_letter_code
_entity_poly.pdbx_strand_id
1 'polypeptide(L)'
;MTVNGAMSITDEENGIAAGDLILFSNPLGHAMQHVTSMVDARTVVFGASDSMNLNQRVAPAGTILHLQDTPGTYPTTTARRIWMITYFVDNTDATSPKLMRIINNGAARPVALDVEDLQFTFDLVDGYNNPSGVAEPPIGNSPAQIRKVNLSLTTRPREREQRTGRYQYQTLTTQVALRSLSFIDRYQ
;
A
#
# COMPACT_ATOMS: atom_id res chain seq x y z
N MET A 1 11.03 -16.07 -11.10
CA MET A 1 10.28 -15.84 -12.36
C MET A 1 11.29 -15.55 -13.44
N THR A 2 11.14 -16.17 -14.61
CA THR A 2 12.03 -15.93 -15.76
C THR A 2 11.15 -15.63 -16.96
N VAL A 3 11.39 -14.49 -17.61
CA VAL A 3 10.64 -14.06 -18.81
C VAL A 3 11.37 -14.48 -20.09
N ASN A 4 10.69 -14.37 -21.24
CA ASN A 4 11.27 -14.62 -22.56
C ASN A 4 12.57 -13.82 -22.75
N GLY A 5 13.58 -14.41 -23.40
CA GLY A 5 14.91 -13.81 -23.59
C GLY A 5 14.96 -12.47 -24.33
N ALA A 6 13.91 -12.12 -25.08
CA ALA A 6 13.77 -10.81 -25.74
C ALA A 6 13.19 -9.70 -24.84
N MET A 7 12.69 -10.04 -23.65
CA MET A 7 12.09 -9.08 -22.72
C MET A 7 13.07 -8.74 -21.58
N SER A 8 13.45 -7.46 -21.49
CA SER A 8 14.13 -6.89 -20.32
C SER A 8 13.07 -6.57 -19.26
N ILE A 9 13.32 -6.94 -18.00
CA ILE A 9 12.47 -6.53 -16.88
C ILE A 9 13.07 -5.37 -16.09
N THR A 10 14.19 -4.80 -16.55
CA THR A 10 14.95 -3.75 -15.87
C THR A 10 14.97 -2.42 -16.62
N ASP A 11 14.07 -2.22 -17.59
CA ASP A 11 14.03 -0.98 -18.38
C ASP A 11 13.89 0.26 -17.48
N GLU A 12 14.63 1.32 -17.79
CA GLU A 12 14.90 2.43 -16.86
C GLU A 12 13.65 3.17 -16.35
N GLU A 13 12.56 3.16 -17.12
CA GLU A 13 11.36 3.92 -16.79
C GLU A 13 10.29 3.11 -16.04
N ASN A 14 10.33 1.77 -16.12
CA ASN A 14 9.27 0.92 -15.52
C ASN A 14 9.73 -0.48 -15.09
N GLY A 15 11.04 -0.68 -14.98
CA GLY A 15 11.64 -1.93 -14.57
C GLY A 15 11.23 -2.37 -13.17
N ILE A 16 11.29 -3.67 -12.95
CA ILE A 16 11.16 -4.31 -11.65
C ILE A 16 12.49 -4.14 -10.90
N ALA A 17 12.41 -3.78 -9.63
CA ALA A 17 13.55 -3.64 -8.74
C ALA A 17 13.30 -4.39 -7.42
N ALA A 18 14.39 -4.61 -6.67
CA ALA A 18 14.27 -5.03 -5.27
C ALA A 18 13.43 -4.00 -4.50
N GLY A 19 12.51 -4.47 -3.67
CA GLY A 19 11.53 -3.64 -2.99
C GLY A 19 10.14 -3.70 -3.61
N ASP A 20 9.99 -4.17 -4.85
CA ASP A 20 8.69 -4.23 -5.52
C ASP A 20 7.78 -5.35 -5.03
N LEU A 21 6.48 -5.14 -5.24
CA LEU A 21 5.44 -6.12 -4.95
C LEU A 21 4.87 -6.68 -6.26
N ILE A 22 4.81 -8.01 -6.35
CA ILE A 22 4.21 -8.73 -7.47
C ILE A 22 3.05 -9.56 -6.95
N LEU A 23 1.86 -9.37 -7.54
CA LEU A 23 0.70 -10.23 -7.34
C LEU A 23 0.69 -11.31 -8.42
N PHE A 24 0.79 -12.55 -7.99
CA PHE A 24 0.58 -13.73 -8.82
C PHE A 24 -0.87 -14.18 -8.75
N SER A 25 -1.42 -14.57 -9.90
CA SER A 25 -2.79 -15.01 -10.05
C SER A 25 -2.88 -16.18 -11.02
N ASN A 26 -3.55 -17.25 -10.62
CA ASN A 26 -3.88 -18.39 -11.49
C ASN A 26 -5.21 -19.02 -11.04
N PRO A 27 -5.70 -20.11 -11.67
CA PRO A 27 -6.96 -20.74 -11.28
C PRO A 27 -7.01 -21.26 -9.83
N LEU A 28 -5.86 -21.47 -9.17
CA LEU A 28 -5.78 -21.92 -7.78
C LEU A 28 -5.83 -20.77 -6.77
N GLY A 29 -5.71 -19.51 -7.24
CA GLY A 29 -5.90 -18.32 -6.41
C GLY A 29 -4.87 -17.21 -6.65
N HIS A 30 -4.56 -16.50 -5.57
CA HIS A 30 -3.68 -15.33 -5.59
C HIS A 30 -2.62 -15.37 -4.48
N ALA A 31 -1.42 -14.89 -4.79
CA ALA A 31 -0.36 -14.71 -3.82
C ALA A 31 0.44 -13.45 -4.14
N MET A 32 0.64 -12.59 -3.14
CA MET A 32 1.54 -11.44 -3.26
C MET A 32 2.94 -11.84 -2.80
N GLN A 33 3.97 -11.36 -3.49
CA GLN A 33 5.36 -11.59 -3.13
C GLN A 33 6.16 -10.29 -3.23
N HIS A 34 7.13 -10.14 -2.35
CA HIS A 34 8.09 -9.05 -2.32
C HIS A 34 9.40 -9.44 -3.03
N VAL A 35 9.82 -8.64 -4.00
CA VAL A 35 11.10 -8.83 -4.69
C VAL A 35 12.25 -8.51 -3.74
N THR A 36 12.98 -9.53 -3.32
CA THR A 36 14.12 -9.39 -2.41
C THR A 36 15.41 -9.00 -3.13
N SER A 37 15.62 -9.48 -4.36
CA SER A 37 16.80 -9.16 -5.16
C SER A 37 16.58 -9.46 -6.64
N MET A 38 17.46 -8.91 -7.48
CA MET A 38 17.58 -9.22 -8.90
C MET A 38 18.79 -10.14 -9.08
N VAL A 39 18.64 -11.21 -9.87
CA VAL A 39 19.77 -12.08 -10.25
C VAL A 39 20.42 -11.52 -11.52
N ASP A 40 19.59 -11.09 -12.46
CA ASP A 40 19.99 -10.47 -13.72
C ASP A 40 18.84 -9.60 -14.26
N ALA A 41 18.97 -9.13 -15.50
CA ALA A 41 17.96 -8.31 -16.19
C ALA A 41 16.65 -9.05 -16.56
N ARG A 42 16.45 -10.30 -16.10
CA ARG A 42 15.33 -11.19 -16.48
C ARG A 42 14.76 -12.00 -15.31
N THR A 43 15.52 -12.12 -14.22
CA THR A 43 15.22 -13.02 -13.11
C THR A 43 15.23 -12.26 -11.79
N VAL A 44 14.12 -12.37 -11.07
CA VAL A 44 13.93 -11.83 -9.72
C VAL A 44 13.75 -12.94 -8.69
N VAL A 45 14.15 -12.64 -7.45
CA VAL A 45 14.13 -13.58 -6.32
C VAL A 45 13.15 -13.11 -5.26
N PHE A 46 12.37 -14.07 -4.74
CA PHE A 46 11.44 -13.93 -3.63
C PHE A 46 11.96 -14.77 -2.45
N GLY A 47 12.88 -14.19 -1.67
CA GLY A 47 13.48 -14.82 -0.49
C GLY A 47 12.52 -14.81 0.70
N ALA A 48 12.59 -15.84 1.55
CA ALA A 48 11.65 -16.05 2.67
C ALA A 48 11.80 -15.06 3.84
N SER A 49 12.90 -14.29 3.88
CA SER A 49 13.18 -13.29 4.92
C SER A 49 13.03 -11.87 4.37
N ASP A 50 11.89 -11.59 3.73
CA ASP A 50 11.59 -10.25 3.25
C ASP A 50 11.14 -9.33 4.40
N SER A 51 11.46 -8.03 4.31
CA SER A 51 11.15 -7.06 5.38
C SER A 51 9.67 -6.80 5.59
N MET A 52 8.82 -7.18 4.63
CA MET A 52 7.36 -7.07 4.74
C MET A 52 6.68 -8.39 5.15
N ASN A 53 7.46 -9.46 5.37
CA ASN A 53 6.99 -10.80 5.72
C ASN A 53 5.91 -11.35 4.76
N LEU A 54 5.99 -11.05 3.46
CA LEU A 54 5.04 -11.51 2.43
C LEU A 54 5.44 -12.83 1.77
N ASN A 55 6.74 -13.14 1.69
CA ASN A 55 7.26 -14.34 1.01
C ASN A 55 7.19 -15.59 1.90
N GLN A 56 6.12 -15.72 2.68
CA GLN A 56 5.93 -16.83 3.60
C GLN A 56 5.64 -18.11 2.82
N ARG A 57 6.38 -19.19 3.11
CA ARG A 57 6.21 -20.51 2.47
C ARG A 57 5.37 -21.48 3.29
N VAL A 58 5.19 -21.18 4.56
CA VAL A 58 4.45 -22.02 5.52
C VAL A 58 3.16 -21.36 6.00
N ALA A 59 2.80 -20.21 5.42
CA ALA A 59 1.56 -19.53 5.75
C ALA A 59 0.36 -20.39 5.31
N PRO A 60 -0.71 -20.47 6.12
CA PRO A 60 -1.87 -21.31 5.82
C PRO A 60 -2.68 -20.84 4.60
N ALA A 61 -2.47 -19.61 4.12
CA ALA A 61 -3.07 -19.06 2.92
C ALA A 61 -2.17 -17.96 2.31
N GLY A 62 -2.47 -17.56 1.07
CA GLY A 62 -1.82 -16.42 0.41
C GLY A 62 -0.34 -16.61 0.03
N THR A 63 0.19 -17.83 0.18
CA THR A 63 1.54 -18.18 -0.25
C THR A 63 1.58 -18.60 -1.71
N ILE A 64 2.70 -18.32 -2.38
CA ILE A 64 2.94 -18.78 -3.75
C ILE A 64 2.90 -20.31 -3.86
N LEU A 65 3.17 -21.07 -2.80
CA LEU A 65 3.11 -22.53 -2.86
C LEU A 65 1.69 -23.09 -3.06
N HIS A 66 0.65 -22.35 -2.66
CA HIS A 66 -0.74 -22.74 -2.93
C HIS A 66 -1.15 -22.51 -4.38
N LEU A 67 -0.32 -21.83 -5.16
CA LEU A 67 -0.55 -21.63 -6.59
C LEU A 67 0.01 -22.78 -7.44
N GLN A 68 0.50 -23.86 -6.83
CA GLN A 68 1.06 -25.01 -7.53
C GLN A 68 0.02 -26.13 -7.71
N ASP A 69 -0.05 -26.74 -8.90
CA ASP A 69 -0.84 -27.96 -9.12
C ASP A 69 -0.15 -29.18 -8.49
N THR A 70 1.18 -29.24 -8.64
CA THR A 70 2.07 -30.22 -8.01
C THR A 70 3.35 -29.50 -7.57
N PRO A 71 4.10 -30.02 -6.59
CA PRO A 71 5.30 -29.35 -6.08
C PRO A 71 6.25 -28.89 -7.19
N GLY A 72 6.43 -27.58 -7.32
CA GLY A 72 7.29 -26.94 -8.33
C GLY A 72 6.66 -26.68 -9.70
N THR A 73 5.44 -27.17 -9.95
CA THR A 73 4.71 -26.96 -11.20
C THR A 73 3.54 -26.01 -10.98
N TYR A 74 3.48 -24.94 -11.76
CA TYR A 74 2.43 -23.94 -11.70
C TYR A 74 1.61 -23.99 -13.00
N PRO A 75 0.28 -23.97 -12.94
CA PRO A 75 -0.54 -23.69 -14.12
C PRO A 75 -0.26 -22.26 -14.61
N THR A 76 -0.82 -21.89 -15.77
CA THR A 76 -0.62 -20.56 -16.35
C THR A 76 -0.89 -19.45 -15.32
N THR A 77 0.17 -18.77 -14.89
CA THR A 77 0.13 -17.73 -13.86
C THR A 77 0.36 -16.36 -14.48
N THR A 78 -0.52 -15.41 -14.16
CA THR A 78 -0.34 -14.00 -14.47
C THR A 78 0.37 -13.30 -13.32
N ALA A 79 1.35 -12.45 -13.63
CA ALA A 79 2.04 -11.60 -12.67
C ALA A 79 1.68 -10.12 -12.92
N ARG A 80 1.35 -9.38 -11.86
CA ARG A 80 1.04 -7.94 -11.92
C ARG A 80 1.84 -7.19 -10.87
N ARG A 81 2.46 -6.07 -11.23
CA ARG A 81 3.11 -5.20 -10.26
C ARG A 81 2.06 -4.45 -9.44
N ILE A 82 2.25 -4.42 -8.12
CA ILE A 82 1.42 -3.68 -7.19
C ILE A 82 2.24 -2.50 -6.66
N TRP A 83 1.58 -1.36 -6.54
CA TRP A 83 2.11 -0.16 -5.92
C TRP A 83 1.41 0.03 -4.58
N MET A 84 2.11 -0.28 -3.49
CA MET A 84 1.70 0.07 -2.14
C MET A 84 2.24 1.46 -1.81
N ILE A 85 1.39 2.36 -1.34
CA ILE A 85 1.80 3.72 -0.96
C ILE A 85 1.45 3.93 0.51
N THR A 86 2.46 4.20 1.32
CA THR A 86 2.30 4.45 2.76
C THR A 86 2.61 5.90 3.04
N TYR A 87 1.71 6.57 3.77
CA TYR A 87 1.93 7.91 4.31
C TYR A 87 2.02 7.84 5.83
N PHE A 88 2.95 8.58 6.42
CA PHE A 88 3.08 8.71 7.87
C PHE A 88 3.72 10.05 8.23
N VAL A 89 3.45 10.52 9.44
CA VAL A 89 4.13 11.70 10.00
C VAL A 89 5.41 11.23 10.68
N ASP A 90 6.55 11.67 10.19
CA ASP A 90 7.83 11.54 10.88
C ASP A 90 8.03 12.73 11.82
N ASN A 91 8.05 12.43 13.12
CA ASN A 91 8.26 13.40 14.19
C ASN A 91 9.57 13.16 14.94
N THR A 92 10.57 12.53 14.28
CA THR A 92 11.89 12.31 14.87
C THR A 92 12.56 13.64 15.25
N ASP A 93 12.38 14.67 14.42
CA ASP A 93 12.63 16.07 14.80
C ASP A 93 11.30 16.73 15.19
N ALA A 94 11.08 16.85 16.50
CA ALA A 94 9.87 17.44 17.05
C ALA A 94 9.69 18.93 16.70
N THR A 95 10.68 19.61 16.13
CA THR A 95 10.59 21.01 15.70
C THR A 95 10.19 21.16 14.24
N SER A 96 10.48 20.17 13.40
CA SER A 96 10.08 20.13 11.99
C SER A 96 9.57 18.73 11.60
N PRO A 97 8.34 18.38 12.02
CA PRO A 97 7.72 17.13 11.64
C PRO A 97 7.42 17.13 10.14
N LYS A 98 7.51 15.96 9.51
CA LYS A 98 7.40 15.84 8.04
C LYS A 98 6.37 14.79 7.69
N LEU A 99 5.53 15.10 6.72
CA LEU A 99 4.75 14.06 6.08
C LEU A 99 5.66 13.30 5.13
N MET A 100 5.82 12.01 5.39
CA MET A 100 6.64 11.11 4.62
C MET A 100 5.77 10.20 3.75
N ARG A 101 6.28 9.83 2.58
CA ARG A 101 5.71 8.84 1.70
C ARG A 101 6.72 7.72 1.42
N ILE A 102 6.27 6.49 1.54
CA ILE A 102 6.98 5.29 1.07
C ILE A 102 6.19 4.69 -0.09
N ILE A 103 6.91 4.19 -1.10
CA ILE A 103 6.34 3.39 -2.18
C ILE A 103 6.95 1.99 -2.08
N ASN A 104 6.09 0.97 -2.02
CA ASN A 104 6.43 -0.42 -1.72
C ASN A 104 7.34 -0.50 -0.49
N ASN A 105 8.54 -1.06 -0.64
CA ASN A 105 9.56 -1.15 0.41
C ASN A 105 10.75 -0.20 0.15
N GLY A 106 10.49 0.91 -0.55
CA GLY A 106 11.49 1.93 -0.86
C GLY A 106 11.82 2.84 0.33
N ALA A 107 12.79 3.72 0.13
CA ALA A 107 13.14 4.74 1.12
C ALA A 107 12.00 5.76 1.30
N ALA A 108 11.73 6.15 2.54
CA ALA A 108 10.80 7.22 2.85
C ALA A 108 11.28 8.57 2.28
N ARG A 109 10.37 9.31 1.65
CA ARG A 109 10.65 10.64 1.10
C ARG A 109 9.69 11.68 1.67
N PRO A 110 10.18 12.88 2.05
CA PRO A 110 9.31 13.95 2.51
C PRO A 110 8.43 14.45 1.36
N VAL A 111 7.14 14.62 1.62
CA VAL A 111 6.17 15.18 0.65
C VAL A 111 5.56 16.49 1.14
N ALA A 112 5.58 16.75 2.45
CA ALA A 112 5.24 18.05 3.04
C ALA A 112 6.03 18.28 4.33
N LEU A 113 6.24 19.55 4.66
CA LEU A 113 6.97 19.99 5.84
C LEU A 113 6.01 20.54 6.89
N ASP A 114 6.41 20.44 8.14
CA ASP A 114 5.74 21.00 9.30
C ASP A 114 4.28 20.52 9.44
N VAL A 115 4.06 19.24 9.08
CA VAL A 115 2.80 18.50 9.26
C VAL A 115 2.86 17.76 10.59
N GLU A 116 1.91 18.03 11.48
CA GLU A 116 1.87 17.41 12.81
C GLU A 116 0.83 16.31 12.95
N ASP A 117 -0.23 16.36 12.15
CA ASP A 117 -1.33 15.42 12.25
C ASP A 117 -1.86 15.06 10.87
N LEU A 118 -2.05 13.77 10.67
CA LEU A 118 -2.65 13.17 9.48
C LEU A 118 -3.64 12.11 9.95
N GLN A 119 -4.90 12.30 9.62
CA GLN A 119 -5.96 11.37 10.01
C GLN A 119 -6.80 10.99 8.80
N PHE A 120 -7.15 9.70 8.77
CA PHE A 120 -8.08 9.13 7.80
C PHE A 120 -9.30 8.60 8.57
N THR A 121 -10.48 8.88 8.05
CA THR A 121 -11.70 8.16 8.43
C THR A 121 -12.47 7.76 7.19
N PHE A 122 -13.35 6.78 7.33
CA PHE A 122 -14.00 6.12 6.21
C PHE A 122 -15.52 6.25 6.33
N ASP A 123 -16.17 6.44 5.18
CA ASP A 123 -17.61 6.27 5.04
C ASP A 123 -17.87 4.97 4.28
N LEU A 124 -18.67 4.09 4.87
CA LEU A 124 -19.02 2.80 4.31
C LEU A 124 -20.49 2.76 3.88
N VAL A 125 -20.76 1.96 2.86
CA VAL A 125 -22.11 1.61 2.44
C VAL A 125 -22.29 0.11 2.56
N ASP A 126 -23.03 -0.30 3.58
CA ASP A 126 -23.30 -1.70 3.92
C ASP A 126 -24.74 -2.12 3.63
N GLY A 127 -25.61 -1.16 3.26
CA GLY A 127 -27.02 -1.41 2.95
C GLY A 127 -27.92 -1.46 4.18
N TYR A 128 -27.40 -1.20 5.39
CA TYR A 128 -28.16 -1.20 6.64
C TYR A 128 -27.88 0.06 7.46
N ASN A 129 -26.69 0.17 8.07
CA ASN A 129 -26.33 1.27 8.96
C ASN A 129 -25.51 2.37 8.28
N ASN A 130 -24.82 2.04 7.17
CA ASN A 130 -23.95 2.93 6.40
C ASN A 130 -23.06 3.83 7.29
N PRO A 131 -22.17 3.23 8.11
CA PRO A 131 -21.39 3.97 9.09
C PRO A 131 -20.48 5.02 8.42
N SER A 132 -20.35 6.18 9.06
CA SER A 132 -19.60 7.34 8.55
C SER A 132 -18.57 7.82 9.56
N GLY A 133 -17.43 8.30 9.06
CA GLY A 133 -16.36 8.84 9.89
C GLY A 133 -15.67 7.79 10.78
N VAL A 134 -15.69 6.52 10.42
CA VAL A 134 -15.04 5.46 11.21
C VAL A 134 -13.54 5.39 10.93
N ALA A 135 -12.72 5.15 11.96
CA ALA A 135 -11.28 5.00 11.79
C ALA A 135 -10.90 3.68 11.10
N GLU A 136 -11.71 2.64 11.29
CA GLU A 136 -11.56 1.33 10.67
C GLU A 136 -12.95 0.76 10.34
N PRO A 137 -13.08 -0.09 9.30
CA PRO A 137 -14.32 -0.82 9.03
C PRO A 137 -14.78 -1.61 10.26
N PRO A 138 -16.02 -1.42 10.76
CA PRO A 138 -16.55 -2.20 11.87
C PRO A 138 -16.62 -3.70 11.55
N ILE A 139 -16.69 -4.53 12.59
CA ILE A 139 -16.82 -5.99 12.42
C ILE A 139 -18.06 -6.30 11.56
N GLY A 140 -17.89 -7.18 10.57
CA GLY A 140 -18.94 -7.53 9.61
C GLY A 140 -18.97 -6.63 8.37
N ASN A 141 -18.24 -5.50 8.39
CA ASN A 141 -18.00 -4.70 7.21
C ASN A 141 -16.69 -5.08 6.53
N SER A 142 -16.65 -4.99 5.20
CA SER A 142 -15.44 -5.24 4.41
C SER A 142 -14.88 -3.94 3.84
N PRO A 143 -13.56 -3.86 3.56
CA PRO A 143 -12.97 -2.70 2.87
C PRO A 143 -13.63 -2.38 1.52
N ALA A 144 -14.24 -3.37 0.85
CA ALA A 144 -15.00 -3.16 -0.40
C ALA A 144 -16.30 -2.36 -0.20
N GLN A 145 -16.71 -2.10 1.04
CA GLN A 145 -17.85 -1.25 1.36
C GLN A 145 -17.45 0.22 1.55
N ILE A 146 -16.17 0.55 1.56
CA ILE A 146 -15.70 1.94 1.65
C ILE A 146 -16.10 2.70 0.37
N ARG A 147 -16.70 3.88 0.53
CA ARG A 147 -17.11 4.77 -0.58
C ARG A 147 -16.41 6.11 -0.54
N LYS A 148 -16.10 6.61 0.64
CA LYS A 148 -15.36 7.85 0.82
C LYS A 148 -14.29 7.69 1.88
N VAL A 149 -13.22 8.42 1.69
CA VAL A 149 -12.19 8.66 2.71
C VAL A 149 -12.25 10.14 3.05
N ASN A 150 -12.43 10.43 4.33
CA ASN A 150 -12.26 11.76 4.87
C ASN A 150 -10.80 11.88 5.32
N LEU A 151 -10.16 12.96 4.91
CA LEU A 151 -8.77 13.26 5.21
C LEU A 151 -8.72 14.57 5.99
N SER A 152 -8.05 14.55 7.14
CA SER A 152 -7.68 15.74 7.90
C SER A 152 -6.16 15.84 7.96
N LEU A 153 -5.62 17.00 7.60
CA LEU A 153 -4.20 17.30 7.64
C LEU A 153 -3.99 18.60 8.42
N THR A 154 -3.23 18.54 9.50
CA THR A 154 -2.89 19.72 10.30
C THR A 154 -1.41 20.07 10.15
N THR A 155 -1.16 21.35 9.85
CA THR A 155 0.17 21.93 9.76
C THR A 155 0.36 23.00 10.81
N ARG A 156 1.62 23.28 11.15
CA ARG A 156 2.02 24.41 11.97
C ARG A 156 3.17 25.18 11.33
N PRO A 157 3.30 26.49 11.58
CA PRO A 157 4.50 27.23 11.23
C PRO A 157 5.67 26.81 12.14
N ARG A 158 6.90 26.98 11.65
CA ARG A 158 8.12 26.72 12.43
C ARG A 158 8.30 27.67 13.59
N GLU A 159 7.91 28.91 13.39
CA GLU A 159 7.99 29.96 14.39
C GLU A 159 6.64 30.14 15.08
N ARG A 160 6.72 30.45 16.38
CA ARG A 160 5.56 30.80 17.19
C ARG A 160 5.16 32.24 16.88
N GLU A 161 3.86 32.53 16.97
CA GLU A 161 3.38 33.90 16.87
C GLU A 161 4.06 34.77 17.94
N GLN A 162 4.76 35.84 17.54
CA GLN A 162 5.56 36.67 18.44
C GLN A 162 4.75 37.30 19.58
N ARG A 163 3.45 37.57 19.35
CA ARG A 163 2.58 38.23 20.32
C ARG A 163 2.04 37.27 21.39
N THR A 164 1.80 36.01 21.05
CA THR A 164 1.13 35.03 21.94
C THR A 164 2.07 33.91 22.39
N GLY A 165 3.22 33.73 21.73
CA GLY A 165 4.17 32.66 21.99
C GLY A 165 3.63 31.26 21.66
N ARG A 166 2.54 31.17 20.88
CA ARG A 166 1.88 29.91 20.52
C ARG A 166 2.01 29.61 19.03
N TYR A 167 1.93 28.34 18.68
CA TYR A 167 1.79 27.92 17.28
C TYR A 167 0.37 28.18 16.81
N GLN A 168 0.24 28.63 15.57
CA GLN A 168 -1.04 28.74 14.87
C GLN A 168 -1.20 27.54 13.97
N TYR A 169 -2.22 26.72 14.23
CA TYR A 169 -2.47 25.51 13.49
C TYR A 169 -3.37 25.79 12.29
N GLN A 170 -3.08 25.16 11.16
CA GLN A 170 -3.95 25.17 9.99
C GLN A 170 -4.34 23.74 9.65
N THR A 171 -5.63 23.47 9.68
CA THR A 171 -6.19 22.16 9.33
C THR A 171 -6.93 22.25 8.00
N LEU A 172 -6.55 21.38 7.07
CA LEU A 172 -7.26 21.14 5.83
C LEU A 172 -8.03 19.83 5.96
N THR A 173 -9.34 19.89 5.75
CA THR A 173 -10.20 18.71 5.68
C THR A 173 -10.75 18.55 4.28
N THR A 174 -10.63 17.36 3.71
CA THR A 174 -11.15 17.04 2.38
C THR A 174 -11.75 15.64 2.36
N GLN A 175 -12.53 15.34 1.32
CA GLN A 175 -13.15 14.05 1.10
C GLN A 175 -12.82 13.55 -0.30
N VAL A 176 -12.48 12.27 -0.41
CA VAL A 176 -12.18 11.62 -1.69
C VAL A 176 -13.10 10.43 -1.86
N ALA A 177 -13.83 10.39 -2.97
CA ALA A 177 -14.67 9.25 -3.34
C ALA A 177 -13.84 8.15 -4.01
N LEU A 178 -13.92 6.92 -3.52
CA LEU A 178 -13.17 5.78 -4.03
C LEU A 178 -14.06 4.92 -4.93
N ARG A 179 -13.87 5.01 -6.25
CA ARG A 179 -14.62 4.18 -7.21
C ARG A 179 -14.10 2.74 -7.25
N SER A 180 -12.79 2.53 -7.20
CA SER A 180 -12.18 1.21 -7.39
C SER A 180 -12.42 0.22 -6.25
N LEU A 181 -12.76 0.69 -5.05
CA LEU A 181 -13.14 -0.18 -3.92
C LEU A 181 -14.64 -0.50 -3.91
N SER A 182 -15.44 0.18 -4.74
CA SER A 182 -16.90 0.08 -4.71
C SER A 182 -17.50 -0.99 -5.62
N PHE A 183 -16.66 -1.77 -6.29
CA PHE A 183 -17.12 -2.82 -7.20
C PHE A 183 -17.75 -3.97 -6.43
N ILE A 184 -19.01 -4.25 -6.75
CA ILE A 184 -19.72 -5.46 -6.34
C ILE A 184 -20.11 -6.14 -7.64
N ASP A 185 -19.56 -7.32 -7.89
CA ASP A 185 -20.01 -8.17 -8.99
C ASP A 185 -21.41 -8.68 -8.64
N ARG A 186 -22.44 -8.13 -9.28
CA ARG A 186 -23.84 -8.50 -9.05
C ARG A 186 -24.31 -9.63 -9.98
N TYR A 187 -23.43 -10.18 -10.82
CA TYR A 187 -23.81 -11.17 -11.84
C TYR A 187 -22.85 -12.38 -11.88
N GLN A 188 -22.60 -13.00 -10.73
CA GLN A 188 -22.04 -14.36 -10.66
C GLN A 188 -23.15 -15.40 -10.47
#